data_AF-A0A9W9U7T2-F1
#
_entry.id   AF-A0A9W9U7T2-F1
#
_cell.length_a   1.000
_cell.length_b   1.000
_cell.length_c   1.000
_cell.angle_alpha   90.00
_cell.angle_beta   90.00
_cell.angle_gamma   90.00
#
_symmetry.space_group_name_H-M   'P 1'
#
loop_
_entity.id
_entity.type
_entity.pdbx_description
1 polymer ?
#
loop_
_entity_poly.entity_id
_entity_poly.type
_entity_poly.pdbx_seq_one_letter_code
_entity_poly.pdbx_strand_id
1 'polypeptide(L)'
;MRFRYVWKEGFSDDGYLYMEDDSRRYKGFGSARRNLAALRFVNRTFRRCASPWLFRHIDARHKQQADMLPLERLKKISESKYAKHVRQIDIGFAPDIVYAGNTLYDCVMYVGDLQGLLGSYLARFPYIKALEFHEPPPAMDKDHRTIYIHTVVSTLRYVRFPKLEELEIKFPIGDDFMLFDPDQQFFQTNSLRIPIYKVLTRVRHLGLHSCAYTAGVEGEEVPELITPEYATFPSYIYSSKMFNMINQTCSLESLTISSQDIVKLTEMPISHLSKLRCLHLEGLTLSPNDLLGLMDRCQETMRYIALFNVKLRDKTWYYALLRICKLRHLLDIQMEHCGYYSLGESAHLGHDIPNENIFQQIETNSQYDRSALGTLQRQVNKNRVAVGYKPFSHERYHWCLEPPTGLKRDPYERSDNEYSCDDYSGDEKSGA
;
A
#
# COMPACT_ATOMS: atom_id res chain seq x y z
N MET A 1 -13.78 -0.82 -39.77
CA MET A 1 -12.97 -1.84 -39.08
C MET A 1 -12.48 -1.30 -37.74
N ARG A 2 -13.06 -1.74 -36.63
CA ARG A 2 -12.56 -1.46 -35.27
C ARG A 2 -11.62 -2.59 -34.87
N PHE A 3 -10.31 -2.38 -34.97
CA PHE A 3 -9.35 -3.32 -34.41
C PHE A 3 -9.34 -3.15 -32.88
N ARG A 4 -9.99 -4.08 -32.16
CA ARG A 4 -9.71 -4.33 -30.74
C ARG A 4 -8.42 -5.16 -30.68
N TYR A 5 -7.28 -4.49 -30.75
CA TYR A 5 -6.04 -5.11 -30.27
C TYR A 5 -6.07 -5.02 -28.74
N VAL A 6 -6.54 -6.08 -28.10
CA VAL A 6 -6.17 -6.36 -26.72
C VAL A 6 -4.73 -6.82 -26.79
N TRP A 7 -3.79 -5.98 -26.39
CA TRP A 7 -2.43 -6.42 -26.13
C TRP A 7 -2.51 -7.33 -24.89
N LYS A 8 -2.79 -8.61 -25.10
CA LYS A 8 -2.36 -9.69 -24.20
C LYS A 8 -0.93 -10.02 -24.61
N GLU A 9 0.00 -9.11 -24.33
CA GLU A 9 1.39 -9.57 -24.20
C GLU A 9 1.43 -10.48 -22.99
N GLY A 10 2.08 -11.64 -23.14
CA GLY A 10 2.14 -12.68 -22.13
C GLY A 10 2.58 -12.13 -20.79
N PHE A 11 1.62 -11.91 -19.91
CA PHE A 11 1.85 -12.25 -18.51
C PHE A 11 2.29 -13.71 -18.54
N SER A 12 3.42 -14.02 -17.91
CA SER A 12 3.70 -15.41 -17.55
C SER A 12 2.43 -16.00 -16.90
N ASP A 13 2.20 -17.30 -17.00
CA ASP A 13 1.10 -17.94 -16.27
C ASP A 13 1.18 -17.67 -14.73
N ASP A 14 2.31 -17.16 -14.25
CA ASP A 14 2.60 -16.69 -12.88
C ASP A 14 2.33 -15.19 -12.65
N GLY A 15 1.80 -14.49 -13.65
CA GLY A 15 1.48 -13.07 -13.61
C GLY A 15 0.67 -12.74 -12.37
N TYR A 16 1.24 -11.89 -11.54
CA TYR A 16 0.62 -11.37 -10.33
C TYR A 16 -0.78 -10.82 -10.66
N LEU A 17 -1.85 -11.52 -10.27
CA LEU A 17 -3.23 -11.05 -10.48
C LEU A 17 -3.46 -9.70 -9.81
N TYR A 18 -2.70 -9.40 -8.74
CA TYR A 18 -2.68 -8.06 -8.20
C TYR A 18 -2.36 -7.06 -9.30
N MET A 19 -1.45 -7.27 -10.25
CA MET A 19 -1.18 -6.32 -11.36
C MET A 19 -2.34 -6.11 -12.35
N GLU A 20 -3.32 -7.03 -12.44
CA GLU A 20 -4.50 -6.83 -13.28
C GLU A 20 -5.55 -5.93 -12.61
N ASP A 21 -5.73 -6.07 -11.30
CA ASP A 21 -6.62 -5.24 -10.46
C ASP A 21 -5.90 -4.03 -9.80
N ASP A 22 -4.57 -4.03 -9.79
CA ASP A 22 -3.63 -2.95 -9.42
C ASP A 22 -3.52 -2.00 -10.62
N SER A 23 -3.48 -0.74 -10.26
CA SER A 23 -3.84 0.37 -11.09
C SER A 23 -2.63 0.94 -11.85
N ARG A 24 -1.45 0.33 -11.65
CA ARG A 24 -0.20 0.50 -12.43
C ARG A 24 -0.31 0.14 -13.93
N ARG A 25 -1.52 0.00 -14.48
CA ARG A 25 -1.87 -0.27 -15.89
C ARG A 25 -1.21 0.68 -16.89
N TYR A 26 -0.69 1.83 -16.46
CA TYR A 26 -0.04 2.81 -17.33
C TYR A 26 1.50 2.79 -17.23
N LYS A 27 2.10 2.09 -16.26
CA LYS A 27 3.55 1.84 -16.21
C LYS A 27 3.91 0.87 -17.34
N GLY A 28 4.22 1.42 -18.51
CA GLY A 28 4.74 0.63 -19.62
C GLY A 28 6.12 0.10 -19.25
N PHE A 29 6.26 -1.22 -19.10
CA PHE A 29 7.55 -1.88 -18.91
C PHE A 29 8.58 -1.38 -19.93
N GLY A 30 9.84 -1.21 -19.52
CA GLY A 30 10.84 -0.45 -20.28
C GLY A 30 11.08 -0.91 -21.73
N SER A 31 10.81 -2.17 -22.06
CA SER A 31 10.82 -2.70 -23.43
C SER A 31 9.66 -2.16 -24.27
N ALA A 32 8.43 -2.21 -23.77
CA ALA A 32 7.23 -1.70 -24.45
C ALA A 32 7.35 -0.20 -24.75
N ARG A 33 7.90 0.58 -23.81
CA ARG A 33 8.13 2.03 -24.02
C ARG A 33 9.13 2.29 -25.14
N ARG A 34 10.23 1.52 -25.21
CA ARG A 34 11.22 1.59 -26.31
C ARG A 34 10.60 1.22 -27.65
N ASN A 35 9.80 0.15 -27.68
CA ASN A 35 9.08 -0.27 -28.89
C ASN A 35 8.10 0.81 -29.37
N LEU A 36 7.32 1.41 -28.46
CA LEU A 36 6.43 2.53 -28.80
C LEU A 36 7.20 3.75 -29.31
N ALA A 37 8.38 4.04 -28.77
CA ALA A 37 9.24 5.11 -29.28
C ALA A 37 9.75 4.80 -30.69
N ALA A 38 10.24 3.58 -30.94
CA ALA A 38 10.70 3.12 -32.25
C ALA A 38 9.57 3.16 -33.30
N LEU A 39 8.37 2.69 -32.95
CA LEU A 39 7.19 2.71 -33.83
C LEU A 39 6.84 4.12 -34.32
N ARG A 40 7.14 5.17 -33.54
CA ARG A 40 6.88 6.55 -33.96
C ARG A 40 7.75 7.01 -35.13
N PHE A 41 8.87 6.34 -35.39
CA PHE A 41 9.77 6.66 -36.49
C PHE A 41 9.49 5.85 -37.77
N VAL A 42 8.66 4.81 -37.70
CA VAL A 42 8.35 3.95 -38.85
C VAL A 42 7.55 4.69 -39.93
N ASN A 43 6.39 5.26 -39.58
CA ASN A 43 5.61 6.12 -40.49
C ASN A 43 4.59 6.98 -39.73
N ARG A 44 3.87 7.86 -40.46
CA ARG A 44 2.86 8.77 -39.89
C ARG A 44 1.71 8.04 -39.18
N THR A 45 1.30 6.87 -39.67
CA THR A 45 0.23 6.06 -39.07
C THR A 45 0.66 5.47 -37.75
N PHE A 46 1.82 4.79 -37.72
CA PHE A 46 2.37 4.26 -36.46
C PHE A 46 2.65 5.38 -35.46
N ARG A 47 3.15 6.53 -35.89
CA ARG A 47 3.31 7.70 -35.01
C ARG A 47 2.00 8.14 -34.37
N ARG A 48 0.90 8.20 -35.14
CA ARG A 48 -0.43 8.57 -34.62
C ARG A 48 -0.96 7.54 -33.62
N CYS A 49 -0.73 6.26 -33.88
CA CYS A 49 -1.16 5.17 -33.00
C CYS A 49 -0.31 5.06 -31.74
N ALA A 50 1.02 5.12 -31.83
CA ALA A 50 1.94 4.89 -30.73
C ALA A 50 2.05 6.08 -29.77
N SER A 51 1.96 7.33 -30.27
CA SER A 51 2.15 8.52 -29.41
C SER A 51 1.17 8.58 -28.23
N PRO A 52 -0.15 8.35 -28.39
CA PRO A 52 -1.06 8.32 -27.26
C PRO A 52 -0.69 7.32 -26.17
N TRP A 53 -0.12 6.17 -26.52
CA TRP A 53 0.33 5.14 -25.58
C TRP A 53 1.64 5.53 -24.90
N LEU A 54 2.61 6.03 -25.68
CA LEU A 54 3.91 6.45 -25.18
C LEU A 54 3.81 7.56 -24.13
N PHE A 55 2.87 8.49 -24.31
CA PHE A 55 2.67 9.63 -23.41
C PHE A 55 1.61 9.39 -22.33
N ARG A 56 1.12 8.15 -22.12
CA ARG A 56 0.18 7.88 -21.02
C ARG A 56 0.81 8.05 -19.65
N HIS A 57 2.09 7.75 -19.54
CA HIS A 57 2.83 7.78 -18.28
C HIS A 57 4.06 8.68 -18.40
N ILE A 58 4.19 9.58 -17.44
CA ILE A 58 5.35 10.45 -17.26
C ILE A 58 6.01 10.08 -15.93
N ASP A 59 7.24 9.57 -16.01
CA ASP A 59 8.13 9.51 -14.86
C ASP A 59 8.88 10.85 -14.80
N ALA A 60 8.51 11.66 -13.81
CA ALA A 60 9.09 12.97 -13.51
C ALA A 60 9.92 12.92 -12.22
N ARG A 61 10.36 11.74 -11.78
CA ARG A 61 11.23 11.60 -10.60
C ARG A 61 12.65 12.05 -10.91
N HIS A 62 13.31 12.64 -9.91
CA HIS A 62 14.74 12.93 -9.97
C HIS A 62 15.55 11.62 -10.07
N LYS A 63 16.59 11.61 -10.92
CA LYS A 63 17.47 10.47 -11.18
C LYS A 63 18.89 10.97 -11.43
N GLN A 64 19.89 10.22 -10.99
CA GLN A 64 21.30 10.61 -11.05
C GLN A 64 21.85 10.76 -12.49
N GLN A 65 21.31 10.01 -13.45
CA GLN A 65 21.78 10.00 -14.86
C GLN A 65 20.62 10.19 -15.84
N ALA A 66 19.90 11.31 -15.71
CA ALA A 66 18.85 11.65 -16.67
C ALA A 66 19.40 12.54 -17.79
N ASP A 67 19.16 12.17 -19.06
CA ASP A 67 19.47 12.99 -20.25
C ASP A 67 18.76 14.37 -20.25
N MET A 68 17.70 14.52 -19.44
CA MET A 68 16.90 15.72 -19.34
C MET A 68 16.35 15.87 -17.92
N LEU A 69 16.31 17.11 -17.43
CA LEU A 69 15.71 17.42 -16.13
C LEU A 69 14.24 16.97 -16.10
N PRO A 70 13.78 16.25 -15.07
CA PRO A 70 12.44 15.68 -15.04
C PRO A 70 11.32 16.71 -15.18
N LEU A 71 11.49 17.90 -14.57
CA LEU A 71 10.50 18.99 -14.67
C LEU A 71 10.52 19.69 -16.02
N GLU A 72 11.67 19.78 -16.69
CA GLU A 72 11.74 20.28 -18.06
C GLU A 72 10.95 19.37 -19.01
N ARG A 73 11.08 18.05 -18.82
CA ARG A 73 10.28 17.06 -19.55
C ARG A 73 8.79 17.23 -19.26
N LEU A 74 8.42 17.36 -17.99
CA LEU A 74 7.03 17.56 -17.58
C LEU A 74 6.45 18.84 -18.21
N LYS A 75 7.19 19.95 -18.17
CA LYS A 75 6.85 21.21 -18.83
C LYS A 75 6.61 21.03 -20.32
N LYS A 76 7.59 20.46 -21.04
CA LYS A 76 7.50 20.22 -22.49
C LYS A 76 6.27 19.39 -22.87
N ILE A 77 5.93 18.36 -22.08
CA ILE A 77 4.74 17.55 -22.35
C ILE A 77 3.46 18.31 -22.01
N SER A 78 3.45 19.08 -20.91
CA SER A 78 2.31 19.91 -20.48
C SER A 78 1.91 20.95 -21.53
N GLU A 79 2.88 21.47 -22.28
CA GLU A 79 2.70 22.48 -23.35
C GLU A 79 2.42 21.85 -24.71
N SER A 80 2.51 20.52 -24.81
CA SER A 80 2.33 19.80 -26.06
C SER A 80 0.90 19.33 -26.26
N LYS A 81 0.56 19.01 -27.51
CA LYS A 81 -0.67 18.30 -27.87
C LYS A 81 -0.83 16.92 -27.21
N TYR A 82 0.21 16.39 -26.58
CA TYR A 82 0.18 15.09 -25.92
C TYR A 82 -0.27 15.15 -24.46
N ALA A 83 -0.38 16.34 -23.85
CA ALA A 83 -0.88 16.51 -22.47
C ALA A 83 -2.22 15.80 -22.24
N LYS A 84 -3.13 15.83 -23.23
CA LYS A 84 -4.43 15.13 -23.18
C LYS A 84 -4.34 13.59 -23.18
N HIS A 85 -3.18 13.01 -23.47
CA HIS A 85 -2.98 11.56 -23.45
C HIS A 85 -2.41 11.06 -22.12
N VAL A 86 -1.87 11.96 -21.29
CA VAL A 86 -1.31 11.64 -19.98
C VAL A 86 -2.42 11.16 -19.04
N ARG A 87 -2.13 10.07 -18.33
CA ARG A 87 -3.01 9.41 -17.36
C ARG A 87 -2.31 9.22 -16.01
N GLN A 88 -1.01 8.98 -16.02
CA GLN A 88 -0.23 8.77 -14.81
C GLN A 88 1.00 9.69 -14.81
N ILE A 89 1.31 10.25 -13.65
CA ILE A 89 2.51 11.03 -13.41
C ILE A 89 3.11 10.60 -12.06
N ASP A 90 4.39 10.22 -12.09
CA ASP A 90 5.15 9.87 -10.90
C ASP A 90 6.14 11.02 -10.62
N ILE A 91 6.14 11.54 -9.39
CA ILE A 91 6.89 12.73 -8.96
C ILE A 91 7.70 12.37 -7.71
N GLY A 92 8.76 13.12 -7.43
CA GLY A 92 9.63 12.90 -6.28
C GLY A 92 10.98 12.35 -6.70
N PHE A 93 11.47 11.32 -6.02
CA PHE A 93 12.83 10.82 -6.14
C PHE A 93 12.83 9.34 -6.52
N ALA A 94 13.77 8.93 -7.36
CA ALA A 94 13.90 7.54 -7.73
C ALA A 94 14.68 6.77 -6.65
N PRO A 95 14.34 5.48 -6.42
CA PRO A 95 14.97 4.69 -5.33
C PRO A 95 16.45 4.39 -5.58
N ASP A 96 16.92 4.52 -6.83
CA ASP A 96 18.29 4.25 -7.25
C ASP A 96 19.23 5.46 -7.12
N ILE A 97 18.80 6.57 -6.51
CA ILE A 97 19.67 7.72 -6.27
C ILE A 97 20.72 7.35 -5.21
N VAL A 98 21.98 7.29 -5.64
CA VAL A 98 23.12 7.21 -4.72
C VAL A 98 23.47 8.62 -4.25
N TYR A 99 23.44 8.85 -2.93
CA TYR A 99 23.73 10.16 -2.32
C TYR A 99 25.23 10.45 -2.23
N ALA A 100 25.92 10.48 -3.37
CA ALA A 100 27.34 10.75 -3.46
C ALA A 100 27.65 12.04 -4.24
N GLY A 101 28.52 12.89 -3.69
CA GLY A 101 28.98 14.12 -4.35
C GLY A 101 27.89 15.20 -4.39
N ASN A 102 27.72 15.86 -5.55
CA ASN A 102 26.80 16.99 -5.71
C ASN A 102 25.31 16.60 -5.79
N THR A 103 24.97 15.31 -5.69
CA THR A 103 23.59 14.81 -5.84
C THR A 103 22.61 15.41 -4.83
N LEU A 104 23.06 15.73 -3.61
CA LEU A 104 22.20 16.34 -2.61
C LEU A 104 21.79 17.77 -2.98
N TYR A 105 22.73 18.54 -3.55
CA TYR A 105 22.46 19.89 -4.05
C TYR A 105 21.44 19.85 -5.19
N ASP A 106 21.58 18.90 -6.11
CA ASP A 106 20.62 18.72 -7.21
C ASP A 106 19.22 18.35 -6.69
N CYS A 107 19.13 17.52 -5.65
CA CYS A 107 17.87 17.20 -4.98
C CYS A 107 17.22 18.44 -4.36
N VAL A 108 18.01 19.30 -3.69
CA VAL A 108 17.54 20.56 -3.11
C VAL A 108 17.01 21.51 -4.19
N MET A 109 17.77 21.69 -5.28
CA MET A 109 17.34 22.52 -6.41
C MET A 109 16.04 22.00 -7.04
N TYR A 110 15.93 20.67 -7.18
CA TYR A 110 14.74 20.02 -7.69
C TYR A 110 13.51 20.24 -6.80
N VAL A 111 13.66 20.24 -5.46
CA VAL A 111 12.56 20.60 -4.54
C VAL A 111 12.12 22.06 -4.75
N GLY A 112 13.06 22.98 -4.91
CA GLY A 112 12.76 24.39 -5.22
C GLY A 112 11.96 24.53 -6.52
N ASP A 113 12.37 23.83 -7.58
CA ASP A 113 11.65 23.82 -8.85
C ASP A 113 10.25 23.20 -8.73
N LEU A 114 10.11 22.11 -7.95
CA LEU A 114 8.80 21.50 -7.67
C LEU A 114 7.86 22.51 -7.01
N GLN A 115 8.33 23.22 -5.98
CA GLN A 115 7.55 24.20 -5.24
C GLN A 115 7.00 25.30 -6.16
N GLY A 116 7.83 25.81 -7.08
CA GLY A 116 7.44 26.89 -7.98
C GLY A 116 6.58 26.44 -9.17
N LEU A 117 6.77 25.23 -9.68
CA LEU A 117 6.30 24.86 -11.02
C LEU A 117 5.25 23.75 -11.04
N LEU A 118 5.28 22.83 -10.07
CA LEU A 118 4.52 21.57 -10.15
C LEU A 118 3.02 21.78 -10.33
N GLY A 119 2.42 22.64 -9.51
CA GLY A 119 0.99 22.92 -9.57
C GLY A 119 0.54 23.45 -10.93
N SER A 120 1.34 24.34 -11.53
CA SER A 120 1.04 24.94 -12.84
C SER A 120 1.12 23.91 -13.98
N TYR A 121 2.05 22.96 -13.89
CA TYR A 121 2.20 21.90 -14.89
C TYR A 121 1.09 20.86 -14.77
N LEU A 122 0.76 20.45 -13.55
CA LEU A 122 -0.29 19.46 -13.31
C LEU A 122 -1.67 19.94 -13.73
N ALA A 123 -1.96 21.24 -13.58
CA ALA A 123 -3.21 21.84 -14.05
C ALA A 123 -3.44 21.70 -15.57
N ARG A 124 -2.39 21.46 -16.36
CA ARG A 124 -2.48 21.32 -17.83
C ARG A 124 -2.78 19.89 -18.30
N PHE A 125 -2.88 18.92 -17.39
CA PHE A 125 -3.19 17.53 -17.73
C PHE A 125 -4.64 17.18 -17.32
N PRO A 126 -5.64 17.39 -18.21
CA PRO A 126 -7.06 17.33 -17.84
C PRO A 126 -7.59 15.92 -17.53
N TYR A 127 -6.77 14.88 -17.72
CA TYR A 127 -7.19 13.48 -17.66
C TYR A 127 -6.27 12.61 -16.82
N ILE A 128 -5.52 13.21 -15.89
CA ILE A 128 -4.80 12.45 -14.86
C ILE A 128 -5.79 11.54 -14.12
N LYS A 129 -5.44 10.26 -14.06
CA LYS A 129 -6.10 9.20 -13.31
C LYS A 129 -5.27 8.73 -12.13
N ALA A 130 -3.95 8.81 -12.24
CA ALA A 130 -3.02 8.34 -11.23
C ALA A 130 -1.93 9.36 -10.93
N LEU A 131 -1.67 9.58 -9.64
CA LEU A 131 -0.56 10.37 -9.14
C LEU A 131 0.20 9.57 -8.09
N GLU A 132 1.52 9.53 -8.24
CA GLU A 132 2.43 8.92 -7.27
C GLU A 132 3.45 9.97 -6.83
N PHE A 133 3.59 10.16 -5.53
CA PHE A 133 4.59 11.03 -4.91
C PHE A 133 5.56 10.16 -4.11
N HIS A 134 6.83 10.18 -4.53
CA HIS A 134 7.92 9.46 -3.87
C HIS A 134 8.59 10.31 -2.80
N GLU A 135 9.07 9.67 -1.75
CA GLU A 135 9.71 10.28 -0.59
C GLU A 135 10.99 11.05 -0.97
N PRO A 136 11.31 12.14 -0.25
CA PRO A 136 12.60 12.80 -0.37
C PRO A 136 13.73 11.94 0.21
N PRO A 137 14.98 12.15 -0.23
CA PRO A 137 16.16 11.51 0.33
C PRO A 137 16.24 11.61 1.85
N PRO A 138 16.62 10.53 2.57
CA PRO A 138 16.86 10.60 4.01
C PRO A 138 17.93 11.64 4.39
N ALA A 139 18.95 11.79 3.53
CA ALA A 139 20.06 12.73 3.71
C ALA A 139 19.71 14.21 3.44
N MET A 140 18.50 14.51 2.91
CA MET A 140 18.03 15.88 2.71
C MET A 140 17.83 16.59 4.06
N ASP A 141 18.06 17.89 4.15
CA ASP A 141 17.76 18.60 5.39
C ASP A 141 16.25 18.75 5.62
N LYS A 142 15.90 19.02 6.89
CA LYS A 142 14.51 19.14 7.35
C LYS A 142 13.70 20.18 6.58
N ASP A 143 14.30 21.32 6.29
CA ASP A 143 13.59 22.45 5.68
C ASP A 143 13.17 22.09 4.25
N HIS A 144 14.07 21.49 3.47
CA HIS A 144 13.74 21.05 2.11
C HIS A 144 12.77 19.87 2.08
N ARG A 145 12.88 18.91 3.01
CA ARG A 145 11.85 17.85 3.14
C ARG A 145 10.47 18.44 3.44
N THR A 146 10.42 19.41 4.36
CA THR A 146 9.18 20.12 4.72
C THR A 146 8.61 20.85 3.50
N ILE A 147 9.45 21.56 2.72
CA ILE A 147 9.03 22.21 1.47
C ILE A 147 8.45 21.20 0.47
N TYR A 148 9.09 20.04 0.32
CA TYR A 148 8.60 18.97 -0.56
C TYR A 148 7.20 18.50 -0.13
N ILE A 149 7.03 18.13 1.14
CA ILE A 149 5.75 17.63 1.68
C ILE A 149 4.66 18.71 1.51
N HIS A 150 4.96 19.96 1.86
CA HIS A 150 4.04 21.09 1.64
C HIS A 150 3.68 21.27 0.17
N THR A 151 4.62 21.03 -0.75
CA THR A 151 4.37 21.10 -2.20
C THR A 151 3.42 20.00 -2.66
N VAL A 152 3.56 18.77 -2.16
CA VAL A 152 2.62 17.66 -2.42
C VAL A 152 1.22 18.00 -1.91
N VAL A 153 1.11 18.41 -0.65
CA VAL A 153 -0.17 18.78 -0.02
C VAL A 153 -0.82 19.95 -0.76
N SER A 154 -0.04 20.99 -1.08
CA SER A 154 -0.54 22.16 -1.81
C SER A 154 -1.01 21.78 -3.21
N THR A 155 -0.28 20.91 -3.91
CA THR A 155 -0.67 20.41 -5.23
C THR A 155 -2.06 19.77 -5.19
N LEU A 156 -2.30 18.88 -4.22
CA LEU A 156 -3.61 18.22 -4.06
C LEU A 156 -4.72 19.20 -3.65
N ARG A 157 -4.38 20.28 -2.94
CA ARG A 157 -5.34 21.29 -2.48
C ARG A 157 -5.60 22.43 -3.47
N TYR A 158 -4.73 22.68 -4.44
CA TYR A 158 -4.88 23.81 -5.38
C TYR A 158 -5.08 23.39 -6.83
N VAL A 159 -4.74 22.15 -7.19
CA VAL A 159 -4.93 21.63 -8.55
C VAL A 159 -6.18 20.76 -8.60
N ARG A 160 -7.02 20.96 -9.64
CA ARG A 160 -8.22 20.15 -9.85
C ARG A 160 -7.88 18.87 -10.60
N PHE A 161 -8.15 17.72 -9.98
CA PHE A 161 -7.99 16.41 -10.61
C PHE A 161 -9.36 15.72 -10.81
N PRO A 162 -10.15 16.12 -11.82
CA PRO A 162 -11.53 15.64 -11.95
C PRO A 162 -11.65 14.14 -12.25
N LYS A 163 -10.57 13.49 -12.70
CA LYS A 163 -10.54 12.07 -13.07
C LYS A 163 -9.58 11.24 -12.22
N LEU A 164 -9.09 11.78 -11.09
CA LEU A 164 -8.20 11.03 -10.22
C LEU A 164 -8.94 9.82 -9.65
N GLU A 165 -8.39 8.66 -9.91
CA GLU A 165 -8.86 7.35 -9.46
C GLU A 165 -7.82 6.68 -8.56
N GLU A 166 -6.55 7.13 -8.61
CA GLU A 166 -5.42 6.50 -7.94
C GLU A 166 -4.51 7.56 -7.33
N LEU A 167 -4.12 7.36 -6.08
CA LEU A 167 -3.23 8.24 -5.35
C LEU A 167 -2.28 7.40 -4.49
N GLU A 168 -0.98 7.57 -4.70
CA GLU A 168 0.06 6.95 -3.90
C GLU A 168 0.96 8.06 -3.32
N ILE A 169 1.13 8.04 -2.00
CA ILE A 169 1.92 9.03 -1.26
C ILE A 169 2.93 8.30 -0.40
N LYS A 170 4.20 8.62 -0.60
CA LYS A 170 5.32 8.11 0.16
C LYS A 170 5.96 9.28 0.88
N PHE A 171 5.84 9.27 2.20
CA PHE A 171 6.48 10.26 3.06
C PHE A 171 7.50 9.57 3.96
N PRO A 172 8.52 10.31 4.44
CA PRO A 172 9.49 9.75 5.36
C PRO A 172 8.81 9.18 6.61
N ILE A 173 7.93 9.95 7.26
CA ILE A 173 7.34 9.58 8.55
C ILE A 173 5.81 9.71 8.56
N GLY A 174 5.16 8.97 9.45
CA GLY A 174 3.70 9.00 9.62
C GLY A 174 3.13 10.38 10.01
N ASP A 175 3.91 11.19 10.75
CA ASP A 175 3.47 12.53 11.19
C ASP A 175 3.22 13.48 10.02
N ASP A 176 3.94 13.34 8.90
CA ASP A 176 3.78 14.19 7.71
C ASP A 176 2.36 14.14 7.12
N PHE A 177 1.62 13.04 7.36
CA PHE A 177 0.23 12.90 6.95
C PHE A 177 -0.74 13.80 7.74
N MET A 178 -0.32 14.36 8.87
CA MET A 178 -1.12 15.33 9.65
C MET A 178 -1.52 16.55 8.82
N LEU A 179 -0.76 16.88 7.77
CA LEU A 179 -1.05 18.02 6.90
C LEU A 179 -2.32 17.81 6.05
N PHE A 180 -2.83 16.58 5.97
CA PHE A 180 -4.11 16.25 5.36
C PHE A 180 -5.29 16.26 6.33
N ASP A 181 -5.05 16.47 7.62
CA ASP A 181 -6.09 16.48 8.64
C ASP A 181 -7.07 17.66 8.40
N PRO A 182 -8.38 17.40 8.27
CA PRO A 182 -9.37 18.45 8.09
C PRO A 182 -9.51 19.36 9.32
N ASP A 183 -9.19 18.88 10.52
CA ASP A 183 -9.41 19.59 11.78
C ASP A 183 -8.28 20.57 12.12
N GLN A 184 -7.19 20.55 11.36
CA GLN A 184 -6.16 21.58 11.49
C GLN A 184 -6.69 22.95 11.02
N GLN A 185 -7.03 23.78 12.01
CA GLN A 185 -7.61 25.13 11.87
C GLN A 185 -6.84 26.04 10.90
N PHE A 186 -5.53 25.85 10.75
CA PHE A 186 -4.69 26.60 9.80
C PHE A 186 -5.13 26.48 8.33
N PHE A 187 -5.93 25.48 7.99
CA PHE A 187 -6.32 25.21 6.61
C PHE A 187 -7.77 25.54 6.24
N GLN A 188 -8.63 25.84 7.21
CA GLN A 188 -10.09 25.95 7.01
C GLN A 188 -10.55 27.33 6.47
N THR A 189 -9.69 28.35 6.42
CA THR A 189 -10.12 29.73 6.13
C THR A 189 -10.01 30.18 4.67
N ASN A 190 -9.42 29.39 3.78
CA ASN A 190 -9.17 29.80 2.40
C ASN A 190 -10.10 29.09 1.39
N SER A 191 -11.08 29.82 0.85
CA SER A 191 -12.05 29.33 -0.13
C SER A 191 -11.44 28.88 -1.47
N LEU A 192 -10.19 29.25 -1.76
CA LEU A 192 -9.47 28.82 -2.96
C LEU A 192 -8.93 27.38 -2.85
N ARG A 193 -8.88 26.82 -1.62
CA ARG A 193 -8.40 25.45 -1.38
C ARG A 193 -9.51 24.44 -1.65
N ILE A 194 -9.15 23.36 -2.31
CA ILE A 194 -9.97 22.15 -2.47
C ILE A 194 -9.79 21.33 -1.19
N PRO A 195 -10.88 21.07 -0.43
CA PRO A 195 -10.81 20.15 0.70
C PRO A 195 -10.34 18.77 0.24
N ILE A 196 -9.41 18.16 0.98
CA ILE A 196 -8.76 16.92 0.56
C ILE A 196 -9.76 15.76 0.38
N TYR A 197 -10.80 15.68 1.22
CA TYR A 197 -11.88 14.70 1.03
C TYR A 197 -12.53 14.80 -0.37
N LYS A 198 -12.62 15.97 -1.00
CA LYS A 198 -13.17 16.10 -2.36
C LYS A 198 -12.27 15.45 -3.41
N VAL A 199 -10.96 15.40 -3.17
CA VAL A 199 -10.01 14.65 -3.99
C VAL A 199 -10.18 13.15 -3.73
N LEU A 200 -10.20 12.76 -2.45
CA LEU A 200 -10.22 11.36 -2.00
C LEU A 200 -11.53 10.62 -2.27
N THR A 201 -12.67 11.30 -2.33
CA THR A 201 -13.99 10.68 -2.62
C THR A 201 -14.06 9.93 -3.96
N ARG A 202 -13.18 10.27 -4.91
CA ARG A 202 -13.11 9.64 -6.25
C ARG A 202 -12.00 8.58 -6.35
N VAL A 203 -11.09 8.57 -5.39
CA VAL A 203 -9.98 7.63 -5.35
C VAL A 203 -10.52 6.23 -5.09
N ARG A 204 -10.11 5.30 -5.94
CA ARG A 204 -10.39 3.87 -5.85
C ARG A 204 -9.16 3.09 -5.38
N HIS A 205 -7.97 3.61 -5.65
CA HIS A 205 -6.71 3.00 -5.26
C HIS A 205 -5.92 4.01 -4.43
N LEU A 206 -5.72 3.69 -3.15
CA LEU A 206 -4.97 4.55 -2.23
C LEU A 206 -3.78 3.79 -1.66
N GLY A 207 -2.58 4.34 -1.86
CA GLY A 207 -1.34 3.86 -1.26
C GLY A 207 -0.75 4.91 -0.33
N LEU A 208 -0.49 4.54 0.93
CA LEU A 208 0.11 5.40 1.95
C LEU A 208 1.33 4.68 2.52
N HIS A 209 2.50 5.32 2.43
CA HIS A 209 3.77 4.71 2.82
C HIS A 209 4.54 5.64 3.77
N SER A 210 5.04 5.07 4.87
CA SER A 210 6.01 5.68 5.79
C SER A 210 7.38 5.03 5.58
N CYS A 211 8.27 5.74 4.91
CA CYS A 211 9.45 5.16 4.27
C CYS A 211 10.74 5.22 5.09
N ALA A 212 10.75 5.87 6.25
CA ALA A 212 11.91 5.96 7.13
C ALA A 212 11.69 5.20 8.44
N TYR A 213 12.77 4.67 9.01
CA TYR A 213 12.80 4.17 10.38
C TYR A 213 12.73 5.34 11.37
N THR A 214 11.83 5.23 12.34
CA THR A 214 11.63 6.21 13.42
C THR A 214 11.88 5.60 14.79
N ALA A 215 11.83 4.28 14.90
CA ALA A 215 12.12 3.53 16.11
C ALA A 215 13.04 2.34 15.78
N GLY A 216 13.72 1.80 16.79
CA GLY A 216 14.48 0.56 16.61
C GLY A 216 13.54 -0.57 16.17
N VAL A 217 14.01 -1.40 15.24
CA VAL A 217 13.29 -2.62 14.83
C VAL A 217 13.33 -3.61 16.00
N GLU A 218 12.20 -4.23 16.34
CA GLU A 218 12.20 -5.33 17.30
C GLU A 218 13.04 -6.50 16.75
N GLY A 219 14.23 -6.71 17.32
CA GLY A 219 15.02 -7.92 17.09
C GLY A 219 15.99 -7.93 15.91
N GLU A 220 16.18 -6.83 15.19
CA GLU A 220 17.14 -6.74 14.07
C GLU A 220 18.21 -5.65 14.27
N GLU A 221 19.42 -5.91 13.76
CA GLU A 221 20.46 -4.89 13.63
C GLU A 221 19.98 -3.84 12.62
N VAL A 222 19.64 -2.64 13.11
CA VAL A 222 19.11 -1.53 12.30
C VAL A 222 20.09 -1.21 11.16
N PRO A 223 19.71 -1.40 9.87
CA PRO A 223 20.65 -1.17 8.76
C PRO A 223 20.93 0.32 8.49
N GLU A 224 20.05 1.22 8.93
CA GLU A 224 20.13 2.66 8.66
C GLU A 224 20.19 3.49 9.96
N LEU A 225 20.95 4.60 9.92
CA LEU A 225 20.94 5.58 11.01
C LEU A 225 19.54 6.21 11.12
N ILE A 226 18.80 5.87 12.17
CA ILE A 226 17.63 6.64 12.59
C ILE A 226 18.12 8.05 12.89
N THR A 227 17.65 9.03 12.12
CA THR A 227 18.02 10.42 12.37
C THR A 227 17.40 10.88 13.70
N PRO A 228 18.08 11.73 14.49
CA PRO A 228 17.51 12.26 15.74
C PRO A 228 16.15 12.94 15.53
N GLU A 229 15.93 13.50 14.34
CA GLU A 229 14.66 14.08 13.94
C GLU A 229 13.54 13.04 13.82
N TYR A 230 13.77 11.95 13.08
CA TYR A 230 12.77 10.88 12.92
C TYR A 230 12.45 10.19 14.25
N ALA A 231 13.44 10.04 15.13
CA ALA A 231 13.23 9.51 16.47
C ALA A 231 12.25 10.35 17.32
N THR A 232 12.06 11.64 17.01
CA THR A 232 11.07 12.48 17.74
C THR A 232 9.63 12.23 17.30
N PHE A 233 9.41 11.56 16.16
CA PHE A 233 8.10 11.29 15.58
C PHE A 233 7.89 9.80 15.31
N PRO A 234 7.87 8.95 16.36
CA PRO A 234 7.77 7.51 16.18
C PRO A 234 6.48 7.09 15.45
N SER A 235 6.62 6.33 14.36
CA SER A 235 5.54 5.89 13.48
C SER A 235 4.41 5.18 14.23
N TYR A 236 4.70 4.45 15.31
CA TYR A 236 3.69 3.78 16.13
C TYR A 236 2.72 4.74 16.84
N ILE A 237 3.11 6.01 17.06
CA ILE A 237 2.25 7.07 17.64
C ILE A 237 1.44 7.78 16.56
N TYR A 238 2.09 8.08 15.42
CA TYR A 238 1.54 8.98 14.40
C TYR A 238 0.80 8.27 13.26
N SER A 239 0.74 6.94 13.26
CA SER A 239 0.05 6.15 12.24
C SER A 239 -1.43 6.47 12.05
N SER A 240 -2.11 6.87 13.12
CA SER A 240 -3.51 7.33 13.07
C SER A 240 -3.71 8.47 12.06
N LYS A 241 -2.69 9.30 11.82
CA LYS A 241 -2.73 10.39 10.83
C LYS A 241 -2.82 9.88 9.39
N MET A 242 -2.18 8.76 9.08
CA MET A 242 -2.36 8.09 7.79
C MET A 242 -3.81 7.57 7.65
N PHE A 243 -4.36 6.98 8.71
CA PHE A 243 -5.70 6.39 8.68
C PHE A 243 -6.82 7.44 8.53
N ASN A 244 -6.58 8.68 8.97
CA ASN A 244 -7.49 9.80 8.73
C ASN A 244 -7.73 10.08 7.24
N MET A 245 -6.75 9.83 6.36
CA MET A 245 -6.96 9.94 4.92
C MET A 245 -7.86 8.82 4.39
N ILE A 246 -7.69 7.60 4.91
CA ILE A 246 -8.53 6.46 4.53
C ILE A 246 -9.99 6.74 4.88
N ASN A 247 -10.26 7.38 6.03
CA ASN A 247 -11.62 7.76 6.45
C ASN A 247 -12.33 8.69 5.47
N GLN A 248 -11.59 9.45 4.68
CA GLN A 248 -12.13 10.45 3.75
C GLN A 248 -12.46 9.86 2.37
N THR A 249 -12.26 8.56 2.18
CA THR A 249 -12.58 7.85 0.94
C THR A 249 -13.99 7.26 0.99
N CYS A 250 -14.61 6.99 -0.17
CA CYS A 250 -15.99 6.47 -0.21
C CYS A 250 -16.17 5.21 -1.08
N SER A 251 -15.17 4.82 -1.86
CA SER A 251 -15.29 3.71 -2.81
C SER A 251 -13.92 3.11 -3.14
N LEU A 252 -13.12 2.85 -2.11
CA LEU A 252 -11.84 2.17 -2.29
C LEU A 252 -12.06 0.74 -2.79
N GLU A 253 -11.36 0.42 -3.87
CA GLU A 253 -11.23 -0.91 -4.47
C GLU A 253 -9.83 -1.50 -4.16
N SER A 254 -8.83 -0.67 -3.87
CA SER A 254 -7.48 -1.08 -3.47
C SER A 254 -6.94 -0.19 -2.36
N LEU A 255 -6.31 -0.80 -1.36
CA LEU A 255 -5.66 -0.12 -0.25
C LEU A 255 -4.28 -0.71 -0.01
N THR A 256 -3.28 0.16 0.02
CA THR A 256 -1.90 -0.17 0.40
C THR A 256 -1.50 0.68 1.59
N ILE A 257 -1.05 0.04 2.67
CA ILE A 257 -0.44 0.69 3.83
C ILE A 257 0.90 0.00 4.05
N SER A 258 1.98 0.78 4.08
CA SER A 258 3.32 0.25 4.28
C SER A 258 4.11 1.16 5.22
N SER A 259 4.90 0.56 6.10
CA SER A 259 5.81 1.27 6.98
C SER A 259 7.12 0.49 7.12
N GLN A 260 8.24 1.20 7.20
CA GLN A 260 9.52 0.60 7.58
C GLN A 260 9.56 0.22 9.06
N ASP A 261 8.84 0.96 9.92
CA ASP A 261 8.65 0.60 11.31
C ASP A 261 7.44 -0.31 11.48
N ILE A 262 7.37 -1.05 12.59
CA ILE A 262 6.16 -1.75 12.97
C ILE A 262 5.13 -0.74 13.49
N VAL A 263 4.10 -0.49 12.69
CA VAL A 263 3.04 0.47 13.01
C VAL A 263 1.80 -0.23 13.57
N LYS A 264 1.22 0.31 14.64
CA LYS A 264 -0.04 -0.21 15.19
C LYS A 264 -1.23 0.20 14.32
N LEU A 265 -1.89 -0.79 13.73
CA LEU A 265 -3.17 -0.64 13.05
C LEU A 265 -4.29 -0.63 14.09
N THR A 266 -4.38 0.45 14.87
CA THR A 266 -5.57 0.73 15.66
C THR A 266 -6.44 1.75 14.98
N GLU A 267 -7.76 1.61 15.17
CA GLU A 267 -8.75 2.61 14.74
C GLU A 267 -8.86 2.78 13.22
N MET A 268 -8.40 1.79 12.43
CA MET A 268 -8.61 1.85 10.99
C MET A 268 -10.12 1.89 10.69
N PRO A 269 -10.62 2.92 10.00
CA PRO A 269 -12.03 3.03 9.70
C PRO A 269 -12.39 2.02 8.61
N ILE A 270 -12.96 0.89 9.02
CA ILE A 270 -13.31 -0.22 8.13
C ILE A 270 -14.71 -0.13 7.54
N SER A 271 -15.57 0.78 8.02
CA SER A 271 -17.00 0.79 7.73
C SER A 271 -17.34 1.02 6.25
N HIS A 272 -16.55 1.84 5.54
CA HIS A 272 -16.75 2.18 4.12
C HIS A 272 -15.91 1.34 3.14
N LEU A 273 -15.15 0.36 3.62
CA LEU A 273 -14.24 -0.46 2.80
C LEU A 273 -14.91 -1.71 2.19
N SER A 274 -16.24 -1.74 2.05
CA SER A 274 -16.99 -2.92 1.55
C SER A 274 -16.71 -3.27 0.08
N LYS A 275 -16.16 -2.33 -0.69
CA LYS A 275 -15.79 -2.52 -2.11
C LYS A 275 -14.35 -2.99 -2.31
N LEU A 276 -13.59 -3.15 -1.22
CA LEU A 276 -12.16 -3.46 -1.29
C LEU A 276 -11.93 -4.81 -1.95
N ARG A 277 -11.06 -4.83 -2.96
CA ARG A 277 -10.66 -6.00 -3.74
C ARG A 277 -9.20 -6.37 -3.52
N CYS A 278 -8.37 -5.38 -3.27
CA CYS A 278 -6.94 -5.55 -3.03
C CYS A 278 -6.57 -4.90 -1.71
N LEU A 279 -5.91 -5.67 -0.85
CA LEU A 279 -5.35 -5.20 0.41
C LEU A 279 -3.86 -5.53 0.45
N HIS A 280 -3.03 -4.52 0.62
CA HIS A 280 -1.61 -4.67 0.90
C HIS A 280 -1.29 -4.01 2.23
N LEU A 281 -0.75 -4.79 3.17
CA LEU A 281 -0.33 -4.34 4.49
C LEU A 281 1.14 -4.73 4.69
N GLU A 282 1.98 -3.76 5.02
CA GLU A 282 3.40 -3.97 5.26
C GLU A 282 3.88 -3.22 6.51
N GLY A 283 4.64 -3.91 7.39
CA GLY A 283 5.23 -3.30 8.59
C GLY A 283 4.19 -2.88 9.62
N LEU A 284 3.29 -3.78 10.00
CA LEU A 284 2.13 -3.45 10.84
C LEU A 284 1.92 -4.45 11.97
N THR A 285 1.47 -3.96 13.13
CA THR A 285 0.84 -4.76 14.18
C THR A 285 -0.66 -4.56 14.21
N LEU A 286 -1.42 -5.65 14.27
CA LEU A 286 -2.89 -5.58 14.30
C LEU A 286 -3.46 -6.64 15.25
N SER A 287 -4.67 -6.41 15.78
CA SER A 287 -5.41 -7.51 16.41
C SER A 287 -6.07 -8.33 15.29
N PRO A 288 -6.14 -9.67 15.39
CA PRO A 288 -6.90 -10.46 14.43
C PRO A 288 -8.32 -9.93 14.28
N ASN A 289 -8.96 -9.42 15.31
CA ASN A 289 -10.31 -8.85 15.20
C ASN A 289 -10.38 -7.66 14.22
N ASP A 290 -9.34 -6.83 14.14
CA ASP A 290 -9.26 -5.72 13.18
C ASP A 290 -9.21 -6.26 11.74
N LEU A 291 -8.36 -7.28 11.51
CA LEU A 291 -8.25 -7.97 10.22
C LEU A 291 -9.54 -8.68 9.85
N LEU A 292 -10.16 -9.39 10.79
CA LEU A 292 -11.43 -10.09 10.58
C LEU A 292 -12.59 -9.13 10.30
N GLY A 293 -12.65 -8.02 11.03
CA GLY A 293 -13.64 -6.98 10.79
C GLY A 293 -13.52 -6.41 9.37
N LEU A 294 -12.30 -6.30 8.84
CA LEU A 294 -12.08 -5.95 7.45
C LEU A 294 -12.55 -7.08 6.50
N MET A 295 -12.12 -8.33 6.74
CA MET A 295 -12.46 -9.47 5.88
C MET A 295 -13.97 -9.73 5.79
N ASP A 296 -14.69 -9.58 6.89
CA ASP A 296 -16.14 -9.79 6.94
C ASP A 296 -16.89 -8.74 6.11
N ARG A 297 -16.35 -7.52 6.00
CA ARG A 297 -16.95 -6.45 5.20
C ARG A 297 -16.67 -6.57 3.70
N CYS A 298 -15.54 -7.15 3.34
CA CYS A 298 -15.13 -7.33 1.95
C CYS A 298 -15.25 -8.79 1.47
N GLN A 299 -16.03 -9.62 2.18
CA GLN A 299 -16.11 -11.06 1.91
C GLN A 299 -16.49 -11.39 0.45
N GLU A 300 -17.36 -10.57 -0.14
CA GLU A 300 -17.89 -10.75 -1.50
C GLU A 300 -17.05 -10.03 -2.58
N THR A 301 -16.06 -9.23 -2.19
CA THR A 301 -15.32 -8.34 -3.10
C THR A 301 -13.82 -8.59 -3.10
N MET A 302 -13.25 -9.08 -1.99
CA MET A 302 -11.83 -9.29 -1.80
C MET A 302 -11.30 -10.37 -2.76
N ARG A 303 -10.22 -10.00 -3.49
CA ARG A 303 -9.57 -10.83 -4.50
C ARG A 303 -8.09 -11.05 -4.23
N TYR A 304 -7.45 -10.10 -3.58
CA TYR A 304 -6.02 -10.11 -3.34
C TYR A 304 -5.67 -9.60 -1.95
N ILE A 305 -4.83 -10.35 -1.25
CA ILE A 305 -4.28 -9.97 0.05
C ILE A 305 -2.77 -10.12 0.01
N ALA A 306 -2.05 -9.08 0.43
CA ALA A 306 -0.61 -9.06 0.60
C ALA A 306 -0.30 -8.63 2.04
N LEU A 307 0.41 -9.46 2.79
CA LEU A 307 0.81 -9.22 4.16
C LEU A 307 2.33 -9.40 4.27
N PHE A 308 3.05 -8.31 4.51
CA PHE A 308 4.51 -8.31 4.62
C PHE A 308 4.89 -7.78 6.00
N ASN A 309 5.71 -8.52 6.76
CA ASN A 309 6.09 -8.09 8.11
C ASN A 309 4.89 -7.68 8.99
N VAL A 310 3.79 -8.45 8.93
CA VAL A 310 2.58 -8.20 9.72
C VAL A 310 2.62 -9.05 10.99
N LYS A 311 2.52 -8.42 12.16
CA LYS A 311 2.57 -9.12 13.46
C LYS A 311 1.22 -9.07 14.18
N LEU A 312 0.73 -10.21 14.65
CA LEU A 312 -0.51 -10.28 15.44
C LEU A 312 -0.24 -9.91 16.90
N ARG A 313 -1.03 -8.99 17.45
CA ARG A 313 -0.93 -8.57 18.87
C ARG A 313 -1.45 -9.63 19.84
N ASP A 314 -2.47 -10.36 19.43
CA ASP A 314 -3.22 -11.34 20.20
C ASP A 314 -3.68 -12.51 19.29
N LYS A 315 -4.06 -13.63 19.90
CA LYS A 315 -4.46 -14.90 19.25
C LYS A 315 -3.44 -15.42 18.21
N THR A 316 -3.85 -16.43 17.44
CA THR A 316 -2.99 -17.19 16.52
C THR A 316 -3.22 -16.84 15.05
N TRP A 317 -2.20 -17.04 14.20
CA TRP A 317 -2.39 -16.97 12.75
C TRP A 317 -3.37 -18.03 12.26
N TYR A 318 -3.40 -19.22 12.87
CA TYR A 318 -4.40 -20.25 12.66
C TYR A 318 -5.82 -19.67 12.63
N TYR A 319 -6.19 -18.90 13.66
CA TYR A 319 -7.50 -18.25 13.77
C TYR A 319 -7.75 -17.25 12.62
N ALA A 320 -6.79 -16.39 12.32
CA ALA A 320 -6.90 -15.41 11.23
C ALA A 320 -7.04 -16.08 9.85
N LEU A 321 -6.18 -17.06 9.54
CA LEU A 321 -6.11 -17.78 8.27
C LEU A 321 -7.40 -18.56 7.99
N LEU A 322 -7.98 -19.22 9.00
CA LEU A 322 -9.25 -19.93 8.84
C LEU A 322 -10.40 -18.99 8.48
N ARG A 323 -10.38 -17.73 8.93
CA ARG A 323 -11.37 -16.77 8.47
C ARG A 323 -11.10 -16.29 7.06
N ILE A 324 -9.84 -16.01 6.72
CA ILE A 324 -9.47 -15.62 5.35
C ILE A 324 -9.88 -16.71 4.34
N CYS A 325 -9.86 -17.99 4.73
CA CYS A 325 -10.37 -19.09 3.91
C CYS A 325 -11.86 -18.94 3.51
N LYS A 326 -12.64 -18.12 4.23
CA LYS A 326 -14.07 -17.89 3.92
C LYS A 326 -14.28 -16.87 2.80
N LEU A 327 -13.23 -16.23 2.30
CA LEU A 327 -13.26 -15.30 1.16
C LEU A 327 -13.37 -16.09 -0.15
N ARG A 328 -14.59 -16.18 -0.69
CA ARG A 328 -14.90 -17.01 -1.87
C ARG A 328 -14.31 -16.47 -3.16
N HIS A 329 -13.97 -15.19 -3.19
CA HIS A 329 -13.42 -14.51 -4.35
C HIS A 329 -11.91 -14.26 -4.25
N LEU A 330 -11.25 -14.72 -3.19
CA LEU A 330 -9.80 -14.57 -3.03
C LEU A 330 -9.08 -15.43 -4.08
N LEU A 331 -8.32 -14.78 -4.96
CA LEU A 331 -7.62 -15.40 -6.09
C LEU A 331 -6.11 -15.46 -5.91
N ASP A 332 -5.56 -14.69 -4.97
CA ASP A 332 -4.13 -14.65 -4.69
C ASP A 332 -3.89 -14.12 -3.27
N ILE A 333 -2.94 -14.73 -2.57
CA ILE A 333 -2.47 -14.29 -1.27
C ILE A 333 -0.94 -14.33 -1.24
N GLN A 334 -0.34 -13.25 -0.76
CA GLN A 334 1.08 -13.14 -0.48
C GLN A 334 1.29 -12.87 1.00
N MET A 335 2.19 -13.65 1.59
CA MET A 335 2.56 -13.55 2.99
C MET A 335 4.06 -13.76 3.09
N GLU A 336 4.74 -12.86 3.79
CA GLU A 336 6.18 -12.89 4.00
C GLU A 336 6.50 -12.21 5.33
N HIS A 337 7.37 -12.81 6.14
CA HIS A 337 7.77 -12.29 7.46
C HIS A 337 6.58 -11.97 8.39
N CYS A 338 5.42 -12.59 8.19
CA CYS A 338 4.28 -12.44 9.10
C CYS A 338 4.57 -13.19 10.41
N GLY A 339 4.05 -12.74 11.55
CA GLY A 339 4.39 -13.39 12.81
C GLY A 339 3.61 -12.86 14.01
N TYR A 340 4.24 -12.95 15.16
CA TYR A 340 3.65 -12.54 16.44
C TYR A 340 4.34 -11.30 16.97
N TYR A 341 3.55 -10.42 17.59
CA TYR A 341 4.12 -9.29 18.30
C TYR A 341 4.91 -9.78 19.51
N SER A 342 6.13 -9.27 19.73
CA SER A 342 7.07 -9.81 20.73
C SER A 342 6.55 -9.74 22.17
N LEU A 343 5.67 -8.77 22.44
CA LEU A 343 5.00 -8.60 23.74
C LEU A 343 3.56 -9.14 23.77
N GLY A 344 3.13 -9.84 22.70
CA GLY A 344 1.80 -10.41 22.57
C GLY A 344 1.64 -11.75 23.29
N GLU A 345 0.40 -12.17 23.55
CA GLU A 345 0.10 -13.43 24.25
C GLU A 345 0.65 -14.67 23.53
N SER A 346 0.72 -14.59 22.20
CA SER A 346 1.23 -15.66 21.33
C SER A 346 2.70 -15.46 20.91
N ALA A 347 3.43 -14.54 21.55
CA ALA A 347 4.84 -14.29 21.25
C ALA A 347 5.70 -15.56 21.34
N HIS A 348 5.37 -16.45 22.28
CA HIS A 348 6.04 -17.73 22.48
C HIS A 348 6.00 -18.66 21.25
N LEU A 349 5.04 -18.48 20.34
CA LEU A 349 4.96 -19.23 19.09
C LEU A 349 5.95 -18.70 18.03
N GLY A 350 6.43 -17.45 18.18
CA GLY A 350 7.38 -16.79 17.29
C GLY A 350 8.85 -16.86 17.74
N HIS A 351 9.15 -17.39 18.94
CA HIS A 351 10.52 -17.44 19.46
C HIS A 351 11.38 -18.55 18.83
N ASP A 352 12.70 -18.33 18.80
CA ASP A 352 13.72 -19.33 18.41
C ASP A 352 13.50 -19.99 17.05
N ILE A 353 12.89 -19.25 16.12
CA ILE A 353 12.70 -19.74 14.77
C ILE A 353 14.06 -19.71 14.04
N PRO A 354 14.56 -20.85 13.52
CA PRO A 354 15.83 -20.87 12.83
C PRO A 354 15.81 -19.91 11.64
N ASN A 355 16.79 -19.00 11.61
CA ASN A 355 16.96 -17.98 10.57
C ASN A 355 17.32 -18.58 9.19
N GLU A 356 17.38 -19.91 9.08
CA GLU A 356 17.85 -20.66 7.90
C GLU A 356 16.77 -20.82 6.83
N ASN A 357 15.51 -20.48 7.13
CA ASN A 357 14.40 -20.75 6.23
C ASN A 357 13.94 -19.45 5.54
N ILE A 358 14.66 -19.08 4.48
CA ILE A 358 14.45 -17.92 3.59
C ILE A 358 13.05 -17.82 2.92
N PHE A 359 12.12 -18.74 3.21
CA PHE A 359 10.77 -18.77 2.62
C PHE A 359 9.65 -18.79 3.68
N GLN A 360 9.92 -18.29 4.89
CA GLN A 360 8.88 -18.25 5.92
C GLN A 360 7.84 -17.18 5.63
N GLN A 361 6.70 -17.63 5.13
CA GLN A 361 5.50 -16.82 5.00
C GLN A 361 4.97 -16.39 6.37
N ILE A 362 5.08 -17.27 7.37
CA ILE A 362 4.74 -17.02 8.76
C ILE A 362 5.88 -17.54 9.64
N GLU A 363 6.44 -16.64 10.43
CA GLU A 363 7.39 -16.89 11.51
C GLU A 363 6.63 -17.50 12.70
N THR A 364 6.50 -18.84 12.67
CA THR A 364 5.80 -19.60 13.71
C THR A 364 6.34 -21.02 13.90
N ASN A 365 6.39 -21.45 15.15
CA ASN A 365 6.60 -22.84 15.57
C ASN A 365 5.29 -23.64 15.68
N SER A 366 4.14 -22.99 15.53
CA SER A 366 2.83 -23.64 15.59
C SER A 366 2.57 -24.46 14.32
N GLN A 367 2.38 -25.77 14.49
CA GLN A 367 1.94 -26.64 13.39
C GLN A 367 0.52 -26.27 12.91
N TYR A 368 -0.31 -25.69 13.79
CA TYR A 368 -1.67 -25.28 13.44
C TYR A 368 -1.67 -24.15 12.41
N ASP A 369 -0.81 -23.14 12.58
CA ASP A 369 -0.69 -22.03 11.62
C ASP A 369 -0.27 -22.53 10.24
N ARG A 370 0.72 -23.43 10.18
CA ARG A 370 1.21 -24.04 8.95
C ARG A 370 0.11 -24.83 8.23
N SER A 371 -0.65 -25.64 8.97
CA SER A 371 -1.80 -26.38 8.44
C SER A 371 -2.92 -25.47 7.93
N ALA A 372 -3.23 -24.38 8.65
CA ALA A 372 -4.20 -23.38 8.21
C ALA A 372 -3.73 -22.62 6.97
N LEU A 373 -2.45 -22.31 6.86
CA LEU A 373 -1.86 -21.67 5.67
C LEU A 373 -1.97 -22.59 4.46
N GLY A 374 -1.64 -23.88 4.60
CA GLY A 374 -1.84 -24.86 3.54
C GLY A 374 -3.30 -24.99 3.10
N THR A 375 -4.23 -24.93 4.06
CA THR A 375 -5.67 -24.93 3.79
C THR A 375 -6.10 -23.69 3.01
N LEU A 376 -5.60 -22.51 3.39
CA LEU A 376 -5.86 -21.27 2.68
C LEU A 376 -5.33 -21.31 1.25
N GLN A 377 -4.09 -21.78 1.05
CA GLN A 377 -3.48 -21.91 -0.27
C GLN A 377 -4.29 -22.84 -1.20
N ARG A 378 -4.75 -23.99 -0.69
CA ARG A 378 -5.65 -24.89 -1.43
C ARG A 378 -6.97 -24.20 -1.78
N GLN A 379 -7.56 -23.46 -0.85
CA GLN A 379 -8.81 -22.73 -1.08
C GLN A 379 -8.64 -21.64 -2.15
N VAL A 380 -7.53 -20.91 -2.13
CA VAL A 380 -7.21 -19.91 -3.17
C VAL A 380 -7.04 -20.60 -4.54
N ASN A 381 -6.30 -21.70 -4.62
CA ASN A 381 -6.18 -22.47 -5.86
C ASN A 381 -7.53 -23.00 -6.37
N LYS A 382 -8.42 -23.44 -5.47
CA LYS A 382 -9.79 -23.83 -5.81
C LYS A 382 -10.59 -22.65 -6.39
N ASN A 383 -10.52 -21.47 -5.77
CA ASN A 383 -11.18 -20.26 -6.26
C ASN A 383 -10.65 -19.85 -7.65
N ARG A 384 -9.33 -19.89 -7.86
CA ARG A 384 -8.68 -19.61 -9.15
C ARG A 384 -9.20 -20.51 -10.25
N VAL A 385 -9.22 -21.82 -10.02
CA VAL A 385 -9.73 -22.81 -10.98
C VAL A 385 -11.21 -22.54 -11.29
N ALA A 386 -12.01 -22.21 -10.28
CA ALA A 386 -13.44 -21.93 -10.46
C ALA A 386 -13.72 -20.73 -11.38
N VAL A 387 -12.80 -19.76 -11.46
CA VAL A 387 -12.91 -18.59 -12.36
C VAL A 387 -12.07 -18.70 -13.63
N GLY A 388 -11.47 -19.88 -13.89
CA GLY A 388 -10.73 -20.18 -15.12
C GLY A 388 -9.23 -19.85 -15.11
N TYR A 389 -8.65 -19.51 -13.96
CA TYR A 389 -7.20 -19.38 -13.80
C TYR A 389 -6.54 -20.73 -13.48
N LYS A 390 -5.27 -20.87 -13.85
CA LYS A 390 -4.45 -22.01 -13.40
C LYS A 390 -4.17 -21.90 -11.90
N PRO A 391 -4.15 -23.02 -11.16
CA PRO A 391 -3.69 -23.02 -9.77
C PRO A 391 -2.21 -22.59 -9.73
N PHE A 392 -1.79 -21.98 -8.64
CA PHE A 392 -0.38 -21.68 -8.41
C PHE A 392 0.42 -22.98 -8.19
N SER A 393 1.68 -22.96 -8.63
CA SER A 393 2.62 -24.05 -8.46
C SER A 393 2.97 -24.26 -6.97
N HIS A 394 3.52 -25.42 -6.67
CA HIS A 394 4.03 -25.73 -5.33
C HIS A 394 5.24 -24.86 -4.94
N GLU A 395 5.97 -24.31 -5.92
CA GLU A 395 7.05 -23.34 -5.70
C GLU A 395 6.53 -22.02 -5.12
N ARG A 396 5.28 -21.65 -5.42
CA ARG A 396 4.66 -20.45 -4.84
C ARG A 396 3.87 -20.79 -3.59
N TYR A 397 3.11 -21.88 -3.62
CA TYR A 397 2.27 -22.34 -2.51
C TYR A 397 2.84 -23.63 -1.91
N HIS A 398 3.93 -23.49 -1.15
CA HIS A 398 4.63 -24.61 -0.53
C HIS A 398 3.75 -25.44 0.42
N TRP A 399 2.82 -24.81 1.14
CA TRP A 399 2.02 -25.51 2.15
C TRP A 399 0.78 -26.22 1.56
N CYS A 400 0.50 -26.07 0.26
CA CYS A 400 -0.70 -26.64 -0.35
C CYS A 400 -0.71 -28.18 -0.39
N LEU A 401 0.45 -28.83 -0.31
CA LEU A 401 0.60 -30.29 -0.31
C LEU A 401 0.48 -30.94 1.07
N GLU A 402 0.57 -30.16 2.15
CA GLU A 402 0.43 -30.73 3.50
C GLU A 402 -1.02 -31.17 3.73
N PRO A 403 -1.26 -32.43 4.13
CA PRO A 403 -2.61 -32.91 4.35
C PRO A 403 -3.29 -32.04 5.42
N PRO A 404 -4.58 -31.67 5.24
CA PRO A 404 -5.32 -31.00 6.28
C PRO A 404 -5.32 -31.90 7.51
N THR A 405 -4.58 -31.53 8.54
CA THR A 405 -4.62 -32.24 9.81
C THR A 405 -6.06 -32.19 10.29
N GLY A 406 -6.65 -33.34 10.66
CA GLY A 406 -8.00 -33.40 11.19
C GLY A 406 -8.11 -32.41 12.35
N LEU A 407 -8.76 -31.26 12.10
CA LEU A 407 -8.78 -30.09 12.96
C LEU A 407 -9.48 -30.45 14.28
N LYS A 408 -8.71 -30.95 15.26
CA LYS A 408 -9.13 -30.86 16.66
C LYS A 408 -9.05 -29.38 17.06
N ARG A 409 -10.00 -28.92 17.89
CA ARG A 409 -10.03 -27.54 18.41
C ARG A 409 -8.63 -27.11 18.85
N ASP A 410 -8.26 -25.87 18.49
CA ASP A 410 -7.03 -25.24 18.95
C ASP A 410 -7.03 -25.26 20.49
N PRO A 411 -6.06 -25.90 21.17
CA PRO A 411 -6.02 -25.91 22.62
C PRO A 411 -5.85 -24.51 23.24
N TYR A 412 -5.53 -23.50 22.43
CA TYR A 412 -5.35 -22.11 22.85
C TYR A 412 -6.57 -21.21 22.60
N GLU A 413 -7.65 -21.72 21.97
CA GLU A 413 -8.95 -21.04 21.97
C GLU A 413 -9.61 -21.21 23.35
N ARG A 414 -9.22 -20.38 24.33
CA ARG A 414 -10.02 -20.22 25.56
C ARG A 414 -11.41 -19.70 25.17
N SER A 415 -12.44 -20.40 25.61
CA SER A 415 -13.83 -20.03 25.37
C SER A 415 -14.18 -18.75 26.13
N ASP A 416 -14.23 -17.61 25.43
CA ASP A 416 -14.76 -16.33 25.92
C ASP A 416 -16.27 -16.38 26.28
N ASN A 417 -16.88 -17.57 26.42
CA ASN A 417 -18.30 -17.78 26.67
C ASN A 417 -18.62 -18.32 28.08
N GLU A 418 -17.67 -18.40 29.01
CA GLU A 418 -17.93 -18.74 30.42
C GLU A 418 -17.80 -17.50 31.33
N TYR A 419 -18.59 -16.47 31.05
CA TYR A 419 -19.06 -15.53 32.06
C TYR A 419 -20.58 -15.35 31.85
N SER A 420 -21.32 -16.45 32.03
CA SER A 420 -22.76 -16.38 32.28
C SER A 420 -22.94 -16.10 33.76
N CYS A 421 -23.61 -14.98 34.05
CA CYS A 421 -24.16 -14.66 35.34
C CYS A 421 -24.94 -15.85 35.90
N ASP A 422 -24.63 -16.26 37.12
CA ASP A 422 -25.61 -16.81 38.08
C ASP A 422 -25.03 -16.72 39.50
N ASP A 423 -25.94 -16.55 40.45
CA ASP A 423 -25.81 -16.62 41.92
C ASP A 423 -25.41 -15.35 42.71
N TYR A 424 -26.39 -14.45 42.86
CA TYR A 424 -26.60 -13.74 44.14
C TYR A 424 -28.10 -13.79 44.52
N SER A 425 -28.52 -14.93 45.05
CA SER A 425 -29.71 -15.05 45.89
C SER A 425 -29.26 -15.25 47.34
N GLY A 426 -29.55 -14.27 48.19
CA GLY A 426 -29.25 -14.32 49.62
C GLY A 426 -30.21 -13.41 50.39
N ASP A 427 -31.45 -13.86 50.53
CA ASP A 427 -32.38 -13.40 51.56
C ASP A 427 -31.90 -13.87 52.93
N GLU A 428 -31.75 -12.97 53.92
CA GLU A 428 -32.02 -13.30 55.33
C GLU A 428 -32.34 -12.05 56.19
N LYS A 429 -33.64 -11.78 56.30
CA LYS A 429 -34.43 -11.54 57.55
C LYS A 429 -33.77 -10.90 58.79
N SER A 430 -34.28 -9.70 59.10
CA SER A 430 -34.89 -9.23 60.37
C SER A 430 -34.27 -9.56 61.75
N GLY A 431 -34.08 -8.51 62.56
CA GLY A 431 -34.09 -8.62 64.03
C GLY A 431 -33.94 -7.28 64.77
N ALA A 432 -35.05 -6.81 65.36
CA ALA A 432 -35.23 -5.79 66.41
C ALA A 432 -34.96 -4.30 66.09
#